data_AF-A0A7K1DJD3-F1
#
_entry.id   AF-A0A7K1DJD3-F1
#
_cell.length_a   1.000
_cell.length_b   1.000
_cell.length_c   1.000
_cell.angle_alpha   90.00
_cell.angle_beta   90.00
_cell.angle_gamma   90.00
#
_symmetry.space_group_name_H-M   'P 1'
#
loop_
_entity.id
_entity.type
_entity.pdbx_description
1 polymer ?
#
loop_
_entity_poly.entity_id
_entity_poly.type
_entity_poly.pdbx_seq_one_letter_code
_entity_poly.pdbx_strand_id
1 'polypeptide(L)'
;MKLPISRGRISHTLFEDLVWLVRSLFSKIDDPRMVARFETTFANYVGRKHCVVFPFARTGIHAVLKNLDLPAESVVLMPPITIKPILDVVLDLKLVPVFV
;
A
#
# COMPACT_ATOMS: atom_id res chain seq x y z
N MET A 1 3.97 17.38 27.91
CA MET A 1 4.66 18.01 26.75
C MET A 1 3.89 17.63 25.48
N LYS A 2 3.13 18.55 24.88
CA LYS A 2 2.52 18.31 23.55
C LYS A 2 3.65 18.46 22.53
N LEU A 3 4.01 17.37 21.85
CA LEU A 3 4.90 17.40 20.70
C LEU A 3 4.00 17.51 19.45
N PRO A 4 3.70 18.72 18.92
CA PRO A 4 2.98 18.84 17.66
C PRO A 4 3.95 18.46 16.54
N ILE A 5 4.13 17.16 16.33
CA ILE A 5 4.87 16.65 15.18
C ILE A 5 3.97 16.89 13.96
N SER A 6 4.31 17.92 13.18
CA SER A 6 3.65 18.17 11.89
C SER A 6 3.95 17.00 10.95
N ARG A 7 2.94 16.21 10.61
CA ARG A 7 3.07 14.99 9.78
C ARG A 7 2.97 15.30 8.27
N GLY A 8 3.38 16.49 7.86
CA GLY A 8 3.23 16.99 6.50
C GLY A 8 2.00 17.89 6.38
N ARG A 9 2.18 19.04 5.73
CA ARG A 9 1.08 19.93 5.35
C ARG A 9 0.74 19.60 3.92
N ILE A 10 -0.43 19.01 3.69
CA ILE A 10 -0.93 18.89 2.34
C ILE A 10 -1.54 20.24 1.99
N SER A 11 -0.82 21.01 1.17
CA SER A 11 -1.26 22.33 0.71
C SER A 11 -1.94 22.19 -0.63
N HIS A 12 -3.26 22.38 -0.63
CA HIS A 12 -4.07 22.51 -1.83
C HIS A 12 -4.57 23.93 -1.95
N THR A 13 -4.82 24.34 -3.18
CA THR A 13 -5.57 25.55 -3.49
C THR A 13 -7.07 25.26 -3.36
N LEU A 14 -7.87 26.29 -3.03
CA LEU A 14 -9.33 26.17 -3.00
C LEU A 14 -9.91 25.65 -4.33
N PHE A 15 -9.22 25.95 -5.44
CA PHE A 15 -9.60 25.47 -6.75
C PHE A 15 -9.38 23.95 -6.90
N GLU A 16 -8.26 23.43 -6.42
CA GLU A 16 -8.00 21.98 -6.41
C GLU A 16 -9.03 21.24 -5.54
N ASP A 17 -9.38 21.79 -4.38
CA ASP A 17 -10.40 21.21 -3.50
C ASP A 17 -11.78 21.14 -4.19
N LEU A 18 -12.18 22.20 -4.90
CA LEU A 18 -13.42 22.20 -5.67
C LEU A 18 -13.40 21.16 -6.79
N VAL A 19 -12.30 21.08 -7.54
CA VAL A 19 -12.13 20.07 -8.61
C VAL A 19 -12.19 18.66 -8.04
N TRP A 20 -11.57 18.43 -6.88
CA TRP A 20 -11.57 17.12 -6.23
C TRP A 20 -12.92 16.75 -5.65
N LEU A 21 -13.67 17.72 -5.11
CA LEU A 21 -15.04 17.50 -4.68
C LEU A 21 -15.93 17.09 -5.86
N VAL A 22 -15.82 17.78 -7.00
CA VAL A 22 -16.55 17.39 -8.21
C VAL A 22 -16.10 15.99 -8.66
N ARG A 23 -14.78 15.73 -8.69
CA ARG A 23 -14.27 14.41 -9.09
C ARG A 23 -14.73 13.30 -8.16
N SER A 24 -14.80 13.50 -6.86
CA SER A 24 -15.23 12.46 -5.92
C SER A 24 -16.71 12.09 -6.09
N LEU A 25 -17.53 13.02 -6.58
CA LEU A 25 -18.95 12.80 -6.85
C LEU A 25 -19.19 12.11 -8.20
N PHE A 26 -18.36 12.41 -9.22
CA PHE A 26 -18.64 11.97 -10.61
C PHE A 26 -17.62 10.97 -11.18
N SER A 27 -16.48 10.76 -10.52
CA SER A 27 -15.45 9.82 -10.98
C SER A 27 -15.55 8.50 -10.24
N LYS A 28 -15.37 7.40 -10.97
CA LYS A 28 -15.23 6.08 -10.38
C LYS A 28 -13.83 5.91 -9.82
N ILE A 29 -13.73 5.50 -8.56
CA ILE A 29 -12.45 5.20 -7.88
C ILE A 29 -11.77 3.98 -8.52
N ASP A 30 -12.54 3.09 -9.14
CA ASP A 30 -12.11 1.80 -9.70
C ASP A 30 -12.05 1.80 -11.24
N ASP A 31 -11.74 2.93 -11.90
CA ASP A 31 -11.62 2.97 -13.37
C ASP A 31 -10.51 2.02 -13.86
N PRO A 32 -10.85 0.91 -14.54
CA PRO A 32 -9.86 -0.10 -14.93
C PRO A 32 -8.83 0.44 -15.93
N ARG A 33 -9.20 1.44 -16.73
CA ARG A 33 -8.26 2.06 -17.69
C ARG A 33 -7.21 2.90 -16.96
N MET A 34 -7.61 3.60 -15.91
CA MET A 34 -6.69 4.37 -15.07
C MET A 34 -5.73 3.45 -14.32
N VAL A 35 -6.25 2.36 -13.75
CA VAL A 35 -5.44 1.35 -13.06
C VAL A 35 -4.43 0.71 -14.00
N ALA A 36 -4.86 0.21 -15.16
CA ALA A 36 -3.96 -0.43 -16.13
C ALA A 36 -2.87 0.52 -16.65
N ARG A 37 -3.21 1.80 -16.86
CA ARG A 37 -2.24 2.83 -17.24
C ARG A 37 -1.22 3.06 -16.13
N PHE A 38 -1.66 3.16 -14.88
CA PHE A 38 -0.77 3.32 -13.74
C PHE A 38 0.15 2.11 -13.60
N GLU A 39 -0.38 0.89 -13.62
CA GLU A 39 0.38 -0.36 -13.50
C GLU A 39 1.48 -0.43 -14.57
N THR A 40 1.14 -0.16 -15.83
CA THR A 40 2.12 -0.15 -16.93
C THR A 40 3.21 0.90 -16.71
N THR A 41 2.80 2.13 -16.36
CA THR A 41 3.74 3.24 -16.17
C THR A 41 4.68 2.98 -14.98
N PHE A 42 4.15 2.49 -13.87
CA PHE A 42 4.90 2.23 -12.65
C PHE A 42 5.82 1.00 -12.81
N ALA A 43 5.36 -0.05 -13.48
CA ALA A 43 6.20 -1.20 -13.81
C ALA A 43 7.43 -0.77 -14.63
N ASN A 44 7.22 0.07 -15.66
CA ASN A 44 8.30 0.62 -16.46
C ASN A 44 9.25 1.51 -15.64
N TYR A 45 8.70 2.38 -14.80
CA TYR A 45 9.48 3.28 -13.93
C TYR A 45 10.41 2.52 -12.97
N VAL A 46 9.92 1.44 -12.35
CA VAL A 46 10.71 0.62 -11.40
C VAL A 46 11.56 -0.45 -12.12
N GLY A 47 11.40 -0.63 -13.44
CA GLY A 47 12.13 -1.64 -14.21
C GLY A 47 11.64 -3.07 -13.94
N ARG A 48 10.34 -3.26 -13.74
CA ARG A 48 9.71 -4.58 -13.53
C ARG A 48 8.75 -4.91 -14.68
N LYS A 49 8.54 -6.20 -14.93
CA LYS A 49 7.63 -6.68 -16.00
C LYS A 49 6.16 -6.45 -15.68
N HIS A 50 5.80 -6.50 -14.40
CA HIS A 50 4.43 -6.42 -13.93
C HIS A 50 4.35 -5.53 -12.69
N CYS A 51 3.23 -4.81 -12.58
CA CYS A 51 2.81 -4.09 -11.39
C CYS A 51 1.33 -4.42 -11.17
N VAL A 52 0.96 -4.65 -9.92
CA VAL A 52 -0.44 -4.85 -9.51
C VAL A 52 -0.75 -3.83 -8.43
N VAL A 53 -1.79 -3.03 -8.64
CA VAL A 53 -2.20 -2.01 -7.68
C VAL A 53 -3.09 -2.63 -6.60
N PHE A 54 -2.81 -2.26 -5.35
CA PHE A 54 -3.64 -2.61 -4.21
C PHE A 54 -4.13 -1.34 -3.51
N PRO A 55 -5.34 -1.36 -2.91
CA PRO A 55 -5.86 -0.22 -2.15
C PRO A 55 -4.97 0.19 -0.97
N PHE A 56 -4.24 -0.76 -0.37
CA PHE A 56 -3.32 -0.52 0.74
C PHE A 56 -2.02 -1.32 0.60
N ALA A 57 -0.93 -0.79 1.16
CA ALA A 57 0.35 -1.51 1.20
C ALA A 57 0.23 -2.88 1.90
N ARG A 58 -0.52 -2.96 3.01
CA ARG A 58 -0.76 -4.21 3.76
C ARG A 58 -1.41 -5.29 2.91
N THR A 59 -2.37 -4.92 2.05
CA THR A 59 -3.05 -5.87 1.17
C THR A 59 -2.13 -6.38 0.07
N GLY A 60 -1.24 -5.53 -0.44
CA GLY A 60 -0.21 -5.96 -1.38
C GLY A 60 0.79 -6.94 -0.77
N ILE A 61 1.28 -6.66 0.44
CA ILE A 61 2.20 -7.56 1.15
C ILE A 61 1.52 -8.89 1.48
N HIS A 62 0.27 -8.86 1.94
CA HIS A 62 -0.52 -10.07 2.18
C HIS A 62 -0.67 -10.90 0.90
N ALA A 63 -1.02 -10.26 -0.22
CA ALA A 63 -1.15 -10.95 -1.50
C ALA A 63 0.18 -11.59 -1.94
N VAL A 64 1.31 -10.90 -1.77
CA VAL A 64 2.63 -11.45 -2.08
C VAL A 64 2.91 -12.69 -1.22
N LEU A 65 2.81 -12.59 0.10
CA LEU A 65 3.11 -13.70 1.02
C LEU A 65 2.18 -14.90 0.80
N LYS A 66 0.88 -14.64 0.57
CA LYS A 66 -0.09 -15.70 0.27
C LYS A 66 0.23 -16.44 -1.02
N ASN A 67 0.68 -15.73 -2.07
CA ASN A 67 1.03 -16.35 -3.36
C ASN A 67 2.37 -17.09 -3.34
N LEU A 68 3.22 -16.86 -2.33
CA LEU A 68 4.44 -17.66 -2.15
C LEU A 68 4.15 -19.07 -1.65
N ASP A 69 2.92 -19.32 -1.15
CA ASP A 69 2.48 -20.63 -0.65
C ASP A 69 3.49 -21.29 0.30
N LEU A 70 4.00 -20.47 1.24
CA LEU A 70 5.01 -20.91 2.19
C LEU A 70 4.43 -21.97 3.14
N PRO A 71 5.25 -22.95 3.56
CA PRO A 71 4.84 -23.88 4.61
C PRO A 71 4.37 -23.15 5.86
N ALA A 72 3.41 -23.75 6.57
CA ALA A 72 2.95 -23.24 7.84
C ALA A 72 4.13 -23.00 8.79
N GLU A 73 4.05 -21.94 9.60
CA GLU A 73 5.09 -21.55 10.56
C GLU A 73 6.44 -21.13 9.94
N SER A 74 6.49 -20.92 8.62
CA SER A 74 7.69 -20.35 7.99
C SER A 74 8.05 -18.99 8.58
N VAL A 75 9.35 -18.75 8.76
CA VAL A 75 9.88 -17.54 9.38
C VAL A 75 9.91 -16.38 8.40
N VAL A 76 9.42 -15.23 8.84
CA VAL A 76 9.52 -13.95 8.13
C VAL A 76 10.41 -13.01 8.94
N LEU A 77 11.59 -12.69 8.38
CA LEU A 77 12.49 -11.71 8.96
C LEU A 77 11.95 -10.30 8.71
N MET A 78 11.88 -9.48 9.76
CA MET A 78 11.40 -8.10 9.65
C MET A 78 12.06 -7.18 10.67
N PRO A 79 12.18 -5.87 10.39
CA PRO A 79 12.78 -4.94 11.34
C PRO A 79 11.88 -4.75 12.58
N PRO A 80 12.44 -4.56 13.79
CA PRO A 80 11.67 -4.28 15.00
C PRO A 80 10.95 -2.93 14.92
N ILE A 81 11.48 -1.99 14.15
CA ILE A 81 10.84 -0.72 13.82
C ILE A 81 10.04 -0.91 12.54
N THR A 82 8.80 -1.35 12.70
CA THR A 82 7.85 -1.55 11.59
C THR A 82 6.48 -0.96 11.92
N ILE A 83 5.64 -0.79 10.91
CA ILE A 83 4.24 -0.41 11.11
C ILE A 83 3.43 -1.68 11.44
N LYS A 84 2.62 -1.62 12.50
CA LYS A 84 1.82 -2.75 13.00
C LYS A 84 1.06 -3.53 11.91
N PRO A 85 0.44 -2.89 10.89
CA PRO A 85 -0.26 -3.63 9.85
C PRO A 85 0.60 -4.62 9.03
N ILE A 86 1.93 -4.48 9.00
CA ILE A 86 2.78 -5.45 8.31
C ILE A 86 2.99 -6.71 9.16
N LEU A 87 3.16 -6.54 10.48
CA LEU A 87 3.20 -7.67 11.42
C LEU A 87 1.88 -8.44 11.41
N ASP A 88 0.75 -7.73 11.39
CA ASP A 88 -0.58 -8.34 11.39
C ASP A 88 -0.79 -9.26 10.17
N VAL A 89 -0.26 -8.89 9.00
CA VAL A 89 -0.30 -9.72 7.79
C VAL A 89 0.46 -11.04 7.96
N VAL A 90 1.63 -11.01 8.60
CA VAL A 90 2.46 -12.20 8.84
C VAL A 90 1.71 -13.17 9.76
N LEU A 91 1.14 -12.64 10.84
CA LEU A 91 0.39 -13.43 11.82
C LEU A 91 -0.91 -13.99 11.25
N ASP A 92 -1.64 -13.21 10.43
CA ASP A 92 -2.88 -13.64 9.75
C ASP A 92 -2.64 -14.85 8.84
N LEU A 93 -1.49 -14.89 8.16
CA LEU A 93 -1.06 -16.01 7.32
C LEU A 93 -0.42 -17.18 8.10
N LYS A 94 -0.46 -17.15 9.44
CA LYS A 94 0.13 -18.17 10.32
C LYS A 94 1.65 -18.37 10.10
N LEU A 95 2.33 -17.30 9.71
CA LEU A 95 3.79 -17.25 9.59
C LEU A 95 4.41 -16.73 10.89
N VAL A 96 5.69 -16.99 11.11
CA VAL A 96 6.39 -16.63 12.35
C VAL A 96 7.26 -15.38 12.13
N PRO A 97 6.92 -14.23 12.72
CA PRO A 97 7.76 -13.04 12.63
C PRO A 97 9.01 -13.18 13.50
N VAL A 98 10.19 -12.89 12.94
CA VAL A 98 11.45 -12.80 13.68
C VAL A 98 12.07 -11.43 13.43
N PHE A 99 12.32 -10.69 14.52
CA PHE A 99 12.85 -9.34 14.43
C PHE A 99 14.38 -9.33 14.31
N VAL A 100 14.89 -8.59 13.33
CA VAL A 100 16.34 -8.43 13.04
C VAL A 100 16.77 -6.99 12.91
#